data_AF-A0A7Y6A715-F1
#
_entry.id   AF-A0A7Y6A715-F1
#
_cell.length_a   1.000
_cell.length_b   1.000
_cell.length_c   1.000
_cell.angle_alpha   90.00
_cell.angle_beta   90.00
_cell.angle_gamma   90.00
#
_symmetry.space_group_name_H-M   'P 1'
#
loop_
_entity.id
_entity.type
_entity.pdbx_description
1 polymer ?
#
loop_
_entity_poly.entity_id
_entity_poly.type
_entity_poly.pdbx_seq_one_letter_code
_entity_poly.pdbx_strand_id
1 'polypeptide(L)'
;MIPADSSTEPVSVSELAGTYRVNAVAVHYWTKMPGFPAVLYRVGRTQYFDGEAVGLWLRDNLPRVWLVGQFDDATWKQLQQLKAKPGDNTQVDQAALDALVLTAGAEVGLPRGAADDLLTLADIGALEGQLLHREPTAIETLRTYRNKGLLAQPERRADDGGHPPVDADAWTRTAAYRYLLTPRQSHSSRSRPASAPPPAEVPDLPAGNDDDLLGAAEIAALDAAGGQRKPLSPATLRTAAYLGPPDRRPGDGQLPAVDEPQWTRAKAYALIEKRRSKPTRRKPEVTLPAGKATDLFTRAEVRALDAQARGRREVSDAALDTYLSRGALPPPDRRPGDGKRPPVEEPKWSRRSVHAFILADRHFGADA
;
A
#
# COMPACT_ATOMS: atom_id res chain seq x y z
N MET A 1 -30.51 29.44 -1.43
CA MET A 1 -30.37 30.68 -2.23
C MET A 1 -28.93 30.70 -2.69
N ILE A 2 -28.69 30.53 -4.00
CA ILE A 2 -27.33 30.53 -4.55
C ILE A 2 -26.92 32.01 -4.68
N PRO A 3 -25.73 32.44 -4.19
CA PRO A 3 -25.24 33.79 -4.43
C PRO A 3 -25.20 34.05 -5.94
N ALA A 4 -25.76 35.17 -6.40
CA ALA A 4 -25.88 35.47 -7.83
C ALA A 4 -24.52 35.62 -8.55
N ASP A 5 -23.42 35.69 -7.80
CA ASP A 5 -22.07 35.98 -8.33
C ASP A 5 -21.11 34.79 -8.32
N SER A 6 -21.53 33.57 -7.96
CA SER A 6 -20.66 32.39 -8.17
C SER A 6 -20.79 31.93 -9.63
N SER A 7 -19.92 32.44 -10.50
CA SER A 7 -19.87 32.04 -11.92
C SER A 7 -19.39 30.59 -12.14
N THR A 8 -19.01 29.89 -11.08
CA THR A 8 -18.43 28.55 -11.15
C THR A 8 -19.53 27.50 -11.12
N GLU A 9 -19.55 26.62 -12.11
CA GLU A 9 -20.50 25.51 -12.17
C GLU A 9 -20.32 24.59 -10.93
N PRO A 10 -21.41 24.27 -10.21
CA PRO A 10 -21.33 23.43 -9.03
C PRO A 10 -20.95 21.99 -9.40
N VAL A 11 -19.95 21.43 -8.73
CA VAL A 11 -19.43 20.07 -9.00
C VAL A 11 -19.87 19.08 -7.93
N SER A 12 -20.29 17.90 -8.37
CA SER A 12 -20.67 16.78 -7.51
C SER A 12 -19.47 16.00 -7.00
N VAL A 13 -19.69 15.16 -5.97
CA VAL A 13 -18.68 14.19 -5.49
C VAL A 13 -18.14 13.29 -6.61
N SER A 14 -19.00 12.88 -7.55
CA SER A 14 -18.59 11.99 -8.64
C SER A 14 -17.72 12.72 -9.66
N GLU A 15 -18.04 13.98 -9.97
CA GLU A 15 -17.23 14.82 -10.86
C GLU A 15 -15.88 15.12 -10.22
N LEU A 16 -15.84 15.52 -8.94
CA LEU A 16 -14.59 15.70 -8.20
C LEU A 16 -13.73 14.42 -8.20
N ALA A 17 -14.35 13.25 -7.99
CA ALA A 17 -13.66 11.97 -8.04
C ALA A 17 -13.05 11.70 -9.43
N GLY A 18 -13.77 12.05 -10.49
CA GLY A 18 -13.31 12.00 -11.87
C GLY A 18 -12.14 12.94 -12.14
N THR A 19 -12.32 14.23 -11.87
CA THR A 19 -11.31 15.29 -12.07
C THR A 19 -10.00 14.93 -11.38
N TYR A 20 -10.05 14.59 -10.09
CA TYR A 20 -8.84 14.31 -9.31
C TYR A 20 -8.42 12.82 -9.34
N ARG A 21 -9.09 11.99 -10.15
CA ARG A 21 -8.81 10.55 -10.35
C ARG A 21 -8.71 9.76 -9.04
N VAL A 22 -9.59 10.06 -8.10
CA VAL A 22 -9.72 9.35 -6.82
C VAL A 22 -11.05 8.60 -6.76
N ASN A 23 -11.22 7.74 -5.75
CA ASN A 23 -12.54 7.17 -5.50
C ASN A 23 -13.43 8.17 -4.73
N ALA A 24 -14.75 8.04 -4.87
CA ALA A 24 -15.73 8.88 -4.18
C ALA A 24 -15.61 8.82 -2.64
N VAL A 25 -15.11 7.70 -2.09
CA VAL A 25 -14.87 7.55 -0.64
C VAL A 25 -13.78 8.51 -0.16
N ALA A 26 -12.72 8.72 -0.95
CA ALA A 26 -11.66 9.68 -0.66
C ALA A 26 -12.23 11.11 -0.66
N VAL A 27 -13.05 11.46 -1.64
CA VAL A 27 -13.72 12.77 -1.68
C VAL A 27 -14.61 12.96 -0.44
N HIS A 28 -15.42 11.96 -0.08
CA HIS A 28 -16.21 12.01 1.17
C HIS A 28 -15.36 12.14 2.44
N TYR A 29 -14.14 11.60 2.45
CA TYR A 29 -13.21 11.81 3.55
C TYR A 29 -12.75 13.27 3.61
N TRP A 30 -12.43 13.90 2.46
CA TRP A 30 -12.06 15.31 2.40
C TRP A 30 -13.15 16.23 2.94
N THR A 31 -14.43 15.92 2.68
CA THR A 31 -15.56 16.70 3.23
C THR A 31 -15.62 16.77 4.76
N LYS A 32 -14.85 15.91 5.45
CA LYS A 32 -14.75 15.88 6.92
C LYS A 32 -13.45 16.52 7.43
N MET A 33 -12.54 16.91 6.53
CA MET A 33 -11.29 17.54 6.90
C MET A 33 -11.51 19.01 7.25
N PRO A 34 -10.75 19.56 8.22
CA PRO A 34 -10.84 20.98 8.57
C PRO A 34 -10.64 21.89 7.36
N GLY A 35 -11.47 22.93 7.25
CA GLY A 35 -11.38 23.93 6.18
C GLY A 35 -11.88 23.49 4.81
N PHE A 36 -12.35 22.24 4.64
CA PHE A 36 -12.90 21.81 3.35
C PHE A 36 -14.13 22.66 2.98
N PRO A 37 -14.28 23.06 1.70
CA PRO A 37 -15.40 23.90 1.26
C PRO A 37 -16.78 23.34 1.65
N ALA A 38 -17.66 24.24 2.10
CA ALA A 38 -19.01 23.86 2.48
C ALA A 38 -19.82 23.36 1.27
N VAL A 39 -20.75 22.44 1.53
CA VAL A 39 -21.71 21.97 0.52
C VAL A 39 -22.59 23.16 0.10
N LEU A 40 -22.63 23.48 -1.20
CA LEU A 40 -23.48 24.55 -1.74
C LEU A 40 -24.96 24.16 -1.64
N TYR A 41 -25.30 22.98 -2.15
CA TYR A 41 -26.64 22.40 -2.07
C TYR A 41 -26.62 20.88 -2.25
N ARG A 42 -27.79 20.24 -2.06
CA ARG A 42 -27.98 18.80 -2.21
C ARG A 42 -29.15 18.50 -3.13
N VAL A 43 -29.00 17.49 -3.98
CA VAL A 43 -30.08 16.91 -4.79
C VAL A 43 -30.19 15.44 -4.43
N GLY A 44 -31.23 15.07 -3.67
CA GLY A 44 -31.33 13.75 -3.07
C GLY A 44 -30.17 13.46 -2.12
N ARG A 45 -29.35 12.45 -2.45
CA ARG A 45 -28.13 12.08 -1.68
C ARG A 45 -26.85 12.71 -2.24
N THR A 46 -26.92 13.38 -3.39
CA THR A 46 -25.76 13.98 -4.05
C THR A 46 -25.46 15.35 -3.45
N GLN A 47 -24.21 15.58 -3.07
CA GLN A 47 -23.70 16.86 -2.57
C GLN A 47 -22.98 17.59 -3.72
N TYR A 48 -23.23 18.89 -3.82
CA TYR A 48 -22.58 19.79 -4.79
C TYR A 48 -21.71 20.81 -4.07
N PHE A 49 -20.56 21.12 -4.65
CA PHE A 49 -19.52 21.99 -4.10
C PHE A 49 -19.12 23.05 -5.12
N ASP A 50 -18.49 24.12 -4.65
CA ASP A 50 -17.77 25.04 -5.50
C ASP A 50 -16.45 24.39 -5.96
N GLY A 51 -16.32 24.13 -7.26
CA GLY A 51 -15.15 23.43 -7.81
C GLY A 51 -13.85 24.19 -7.64
N GLU A 52 -13.88 25.53 -7.72
CA GLU A 52 -12.69 26.37 -7.57
C GLU A 52 -12.23 26.38 -6.12
N ALA A 53 -13.16 26.55 -5.18
CA ALA A 53 -12.85 26.48 -3.75
C ALA A 53 -12.27 25.11 -3.37
N VAL A 54 -12.79 24.01 -3.94
CA VAL A 54 -12.23 22.67 -3.72
C VAL A 54 -10.83 22.54 -4.32
N GLY A 55 -10.60 23.10 -5.51
CA GLY A 55 -9.28 23.13 -6.14
C GLY A 55 -8.24 23.87 -5.30
N LEU A 56 -8.55 25.08 -4.82
CA LEU A 56 -7.67 25.84 -3.93
C LEU A 56 -7.39 25.09 -2.63
N TRP A 57 -8.43 24.54 -1.99
CA TRP A 57 -8.24 23.76 -0.78
C TRP A 57 -7.36 22.53 -1.02
N LEU A 58 -7.56 21.81 -2.13
CA LEU A 58 -6.72 20.66 -2.49
C LEU A 58 -5.28 21.07 -2.77
N ARG A 59 -5.04 22.24 -3.39
CA ARG A 59 -3.69 22.73 -3.65
C ARG A 59 -2.91 22.89 -2.34
N ASP A 60 -3.54 23.47 -1.33
CA ASP A 60 -2.89 23.76 -0.04
C ASP A 60 -2.81 22.54 0.89
N ASN A 61 -3.81 21.65 0.84
CA ASN A 61 -3.91 20.54 1.81
C ASN A 61 -3.48 19.20 1.24
N LEU A 62 -3.65 18.99 -0.07
CA LEU A 62 -3.39 17.74 -0.77
C LEU A 62 -2.74 17.99 -2.14
N PRO A 63 -1.59 18.67 -2.21
CA PRO A 63 -1.02 19.18 -3.47
C PRO A 63 -0.79 18.09 -4.52
N ARG A 64 -0.45 16.86 -4.08
CA ARG A 64 -0.33 15.69 -4.97
C ARG A 64 -1.63 15.33 -5.66
N VAL A 65 -2.75 15.44 -4.96
CA VAL A 65 -4.08 15.13 -5.52
C VAL A 65 -4.54 16.26 -6.43
N TRP A 66 -4.36 17.51 -5.98
CA TRP A 66 -4.67 18.68 -6.79
C TRP A 66 -3.99 18.64 -8.16
N LEU A 67 -2.70 18.30 -8.17
CA LEU A 67 -1.91 18.23 -9.38
C LEU A 67 -2.43 17.18 -10.37
N VAL A 68 -2.90 16.04 -9.89
CA VAL A 68 -3.50 15.01 -10.77
C VAL A 68 -4.69 15.54 -11.55
N GLY A 69 -5.46 16.45 -10.93
CA GLY A 69 -6.60 17.11 -11.57
C GLY A 69 -6.22 18.16 -12.62
N GLN A 70 -4.94 18.57 -12.68
CA GLN A 70 -4.46 19.52 -13.69
C GLN A 70 -4.07 18.84 -15.01
N PHE A 71 -3.87 17.51 -14.99
CA PHE A 71 -3.51 16.76 -16.20
C PHE A 71 -4.75 16.25 -16.92
N ASP A 72 -4.81 16.50 -18.23
CA ASP A 72 -5.76 15.82 -19.10
C ASP A 72 -5.51 14.30 -19.12
N ASP A 73 -6.48 13.55 -19.65
CA ASP A 73 -6.43 12.09 -19.70
C ASP A 73 -5.28 11.52 -20.53
N ALA A 74 -4.84 12.23 -21.57
CA ALA A 74 -3.74 11.79 -22.42
C ALA A 74 -2.41 11.90 -21.67
N THR A 75 -2.17 13.07 -21.09
CA THR A 75 -0.99 13.41 -20.29
C THR A 75 -0.86 12.50 -19.08
N TRP A 76 -1.96 12.26 -18.37
CA TRP A 76 -1.95 11.34 -17.24
C TRP A 76 -1.66 9.90 -17.64
N LYS A 77 -2.23 9.42 -18.76
CA LYS A 77 -1.90 8.08 -19.29
C LYS A 77 -0.42 7.96 -19.64
N GLN A 78 0.17 8.98 -20.26
CA GLN A 78 1.61 9.01 -20.53
C GLN A 78 2.42 8.95 -19.23
N LEU A 79 2.08 9.75 -18.22
CA LEU A 79 2.72 9.68 -16.90
C LEU A 79 2.58 8.31 -16.23
N GLN A 80 1.46 7.61 -16.42
CA GLN A 80 1.28 6.24 -15.92
C GLN A 80 2.10 5.22 -16.71
N GLN A 81 2.21 5.37 -18.02
CA GLN A 81 3.02 4.50 -18.88
C GLN A 81 4.51 4.58 -18.53
N LEU A 82 5.02 5.74 -18.10
CA LEU A 82 6.39 5.87 -17.60
C LEU A 82 6.69 5.02 -16.34
N LYS A 83 5.65 4.66 -15.58
CA LYS A 83 5.80 3.71 -14.46
C LYS A 83 5.84 2.26 -14.93
N ALA A 84 5.29 1.97 -16.11
CA ALA A 84 5.42 0.65 -16.71
C ALA A 84 6.89 0.46 -17.13
N LYS A 85 7.39 -0.78 -17.04
CA LYS A 85 8.81 -1.09 -17.19
C LYS A 85 9.40 -0.46 -18.47
N PRO A 86 10.62 0.11 -18.41
CA PRO A 86 11.34 0.57 -19.59
C PRO A 86 11.58 -0.62 -20.51
N GLY A 87 10.93 -0.60 -21.68
CA GLY A 87 10.95 -1.71 -22.63
C GLY A 87 9.84 -1.64 -23.68
N ASP A 88 8.78 -0.86 -23.42
CA ASP A 88 7.75 -0.60 -24.44
C ASP A 88 8.15 0.61 -25.30
N ASN A 89 8.21 0.40 -26.61
CA ASN A 89 8.94 1.23 -27.57
C ASN A 89 8.16 2.48 -28.01
N THR A 90 7.33 3.05 -27.13
CA THR A 90 6.59 4.27 -27.42
C THR A 90 7.58 5.43 -27.33
N GLN A 91 7.83 6.11 -28.46
CA GLN A 91 8.55 7.39 -28.47
C GLN A 91 7.72 8.43 -27.74
N VAL A 92 7.87 8.47 -26.42
CA VAL A 92 7.33 9.55 -25.61
C VAL A 92 8.31 10.72 -25.71
N ASP A 93 7.81 11.91 -26.02
CA ASP A 93 8.61 13.14 -25.97
C ASP A 93 9.00 13.41 -24.51
N GLN A 94 10.18 12.90 -24.16
CA GLN A 94 10.74 12.96 -22.82
C GLN A 94 10.96 14.41 -22.38
N ALA A 95 11.32 15.30 -23.30
CA ALA A 95 11.56 16.72 -23.00
C ALA A 95 10.26 17.45 -22.66
N ALA A 96 9.18 17.20 -23.42
CA ALA A 96 7.86 17.76 -23.12
C ALA A 96 7.35 17.32 -21.74
N LEU A 97 7.56 16.04 -21.38
CA LEU A 97 7.21 15.53 -20.06
C LEU A 97 8.06 16.13 -18.94
N ASP A 98 9.36 16.28 -19.15
CA ASP A 98 10.26 16.87 -18.18
C ASP A 98 9.83 18.33 -17.89
N ALA A 99 9.54 19.10 -18.94
CA ALA A 99 9.03 20.46 -18.82
C ALA A 99 7.69 20.52 -18.05
N LEU A 100 6.78 19.58 -18.35
CA LEU A 100 5.51 19.47 -17.64
C LEU A 100 5.71 19.17 -16.15
N VAL A 101 6.57 18.21 -15.80
CA VAL A 101 6.85 17.83 -14.41
C VAL A 101 7.47 19.00 -13.63
N LEU A 102 8.38 19.76 -14.25
CA LEU A 102 8.98 20.93 -13.61
C LEU A 102 7.96 22.06 -13.41
N THR A 103 7.09 22.30 -14.40
CA THR A 103 6.01 23.29 -14.31
C THR A 103 5.04 22.93 -13.19
N ALA A 104 4.58 21.68 -13.17
CA ALA A 104 3.75 21.12 -12.12
C ALA A 104 4.38 21.25 -10.73
N GLY A 105 5.68 20.98 -10.61
CA GLY A 105 6.42 21.15 -9.36
C GLY A 105 6.43 22.60 -8.87
N ALA A 106 6.65 23.55 -9.77
CA ALA A 106 6.63 24.97 -9.44
C ALA A 106 5.24 25.46 -8.98
N GLU A 107 4.15 24.95 -9.56
CA GLU A 107 2.78 25.30 -9.16
C GLU A 107 2.42 24.86 -7.74
N VAL A 108 2.98 23.74 -7.29
CA VAL A 108 2.84 23.24 -5.90
C VAL A 108 3.93 23.76 -4.96
N GLY A 109 4.67 24.79 -5.38
CA GLY A 109 5.64 25.49 -4.54
C GLY A 109 6.99 24.81 -4.39
N LEU A 110 7.33 23.81 -5.20
CA LEU A 110 8.69 23.28 -5.25
C LEU A 110 9.63 24.30 -5.93
N PRO A 111 10.90 24.41 -5.49
CA PRO A 111 11.85 25.37 -6.04
C PRO A 111 12.05 25.18 -7.54
N ARG A 112 12.21 26.28 -8.28
CA ARG A 112 12.57 26.22 -9.71
C ARG A 112 14.04 25.79 -9.85
N GLY A 113 14.36 25.16 -10.97
CA GLY A 113 15.71 24.74 -11.33
C GLY A 113 15.73 24.04 -12.67
N ALA A 114 16.93 23.69 -13.15
CA ALA A 114 17.08 22.98 -14.41
C ALA A 114 16.66 21.51 -14.26
N ALA A 115 16.26 20.88 -15.38
CA ALA A 115 15.80 19.50 -15.39
C ALA A 115 16.89 18.52 -14.92
N ASP A 116 18.14 18.82 -15.26
CA ASP A 116 19.36 18.08 -15.00
C ASP A 116 20.05 18.44 -13.69
N ASP A 117 19.50 19.37 -12.90
CA ASP A 117 19.97 19.63 -11.54
C ASP A 117 20.00 18.33 -10.74
N LEU A 118 21.12 18.05 -10.09
CA LEU A 118 21.31 16.84 -9.31
C LEU A 118 20.88 17.08 -7.85
N LEU A 119 20.01 16.22 -7.34
CA LEU A 119 19.47 16.24 -6.00
C LEU A 119 19.86 14.98 -5.25
N THR A 120 20.33 15.12 -4.02
CA THR A 120 20.63 13.99 -3.13
C THR A 120 19.35 13.46 -2.47
N LEU A 121 19.44 12.34 -1.74
CA LEU A 121 18.33 11.88 -0.91
C LEU A 121 17.93 12.90 0.16
N ALA A 122 18.88 13.66 0.71
CA ALA A 122 18.58 14.68 1.71
C ALA A 122 17.72 15.80 1.09
N ASP A 123 18.07 16.24 -0.12
CA ASP A 123 17.31 17.25 -0.85
C ASP A 123 15.89 16.76 -1.17
N ILE A 124 15.76 15.52 -1.67
CA ILE A 124 14.46 14.91 -1.95
C ILE A 124 13.61 14.81 -0.66
N GLY A 125 14.24 14.47 0.47
CA GLY A 125 13.58 14.41 1.77
C GLY A 125 13.05 15.76 2.24
N ALA A 126 13.85 16.82 2.07
CA ALA A 126 13.45 18.20 2.38
C ALA A 126 12.31 18.68 1.48
N LEU A 127 12.42 18.44 0.18
CA LEU A 127 11.38 18.77 -0.81
C LEU A 127 10.06 18.02 -0.53
N GLU A 128 10.14 16.75 -0.13
CA GLU A 128 8.94 16.00 0.28
C GLU A 128 8.32 16.57 1.56
N GLY A 129 9.14 16.97 2.52
CA GLY A 129 8.67 17.64 3.74
C GLY A 129 7.94 18.94 3.42
N GLN A 130 8.55 19.79 2.60
CA GLN A 130 7.97 21.05 2.12
C GLN A 130 6.63 20.83 1.42
N LEU A 131 6.58 19.92 0.44
CA LEU A 131 5.37 19.60 -0.33
C LEU A 131 4.23 19.08 0.55
N LEU A 132 4.55 18.36 1.63
CA LEU A 132 3.55 17.74 2.50
C LEU A 132 3.35 18.50 3.81
N HIS A 133 3.89 19.72 3.92
CA HIS A 133 3.84 20.57 5.12
C HIS A 133 4.20 19.81 6.40
N ARG A 134 5.32 19.07 6.38
CA ARG A 134 5.83 18.27 7.50
C ARG A 134 7.36 18.25 7.54
N GLU A 135 7.91 17.62 8.57
CA GLU A 135 9.35 17.39 8.68
C GLU A 135 9.92 16.63 7.46
N PRO A 136 11.18 16.89 7.08
CA PRO A 136 11.85 16.18 6.00
C PRO A 136 11.75 14.66 6.16
N THR A 137 11.49 13.95 5.05
CA THR A 137 11.47 12.48 5.08
C THR A 137 12.89 11.95 5.33
N ALA A 138 13.05 11.11 6.35
CA ALA A 138 14.34 10.52 6.70
C ALA A 138 14.97 9.72 5.54
N ILE A 139 16.30 9.78 5.43
CA ILE A 139 17.08 9.15 4.35
C ILE A 139 16.84 7.63 4.30
N GLU A 140 16.79 6.93 5.43
CA GLU A 140 16.49 5.49 5.53
C GLU A 140 15.14 5.13 4.90
N THR A 141 14.15 6.02 5.05
CA THR A 141 12.82 5.82 4.47
C THR A 141 12.88 5.95 2.94
N LEU A 142 13.61 6.93 2.43
CA LEU A 142 13.82 7.11 0.98
C LEU A 142 14.62 5.96 0.38
N ARG A 143 15.65 5.44 1.07
CA ARG A 143 16.37 4.22 0.67
C ARG A 143 15.43 3.02 0.57
N THR A 144 14.52 2.88 1.54
CA THR A 144 13.49 1.84 1.50
C THR A 144 12.57 2.01 0.29
N TYR A 145 12.19 3.25 -0.06
CA TYR A 145 11.38 3.52 -1.23
C TYR A 145 12.10 3.23 -2.54
N ARG A 146 13.39 3.56 -2.65
CA ARG A 146 14.24 3.16 -3.78
C ARG A 146 14.29 1.64 -3.94
N ASN A 147 14.54 0.91 -2.85
CA ASN A 147 14.60 -0.55 -2.87
C ASN A 147 13.25 -1.20 -3.25
N LYS A 148 12.14 -0.52 -2.93
CA LYS A 148 10.78 -0.93 -3.35
C LYS A 148 10.41 -0.48 -4.77
N GLY A 149 11.28 0.22 -5.48
CA GLY A 149 11.02 0.78 -6.81
C GLY A 149 10.00 1.93 -6.82
N LEU A 150 9.76 2.56 -5.67
CA LEU A 150 8.88 3.73 -5.57
C LEU A 150 9.62 5.03 -5.93
N LEU A 151 10.90 5.10 -5.60
CA LEU A 151 11.85 6.13 -6.06
C LEU A 151 12.74 5.50 -7.13
N ALA A 152 13.03 6.22 -8.20
CA ALA A 152 13.91 5.75 -9.27
C ALA A 152 15.32 5.41 -8.75
N GLN A 153 16.08 4.64 -9.52
CA GLN A 153 17.51 4.49 -9.26
C GLN A 153 18.22 5.83 -9.51
N PRO A 154 19.30 6.16 -8.77
CA PRO A 154 20.03 7.39 -9.00
C PRO A 154 20.63 7.40 -10.41
N GLU A 155 20.46 8.50 -11.13
CA GLU A 155 21.08 8.69 -12.45
C GLU A 155 22.58 8.97 -12.36
N ARG A 156 23.05 9.47 -11.21
CA ARG A 156 24.47 9.75 -10.94
C ARG A 156 24.90 9.09 -9.64
N ARG A 157 26.12 8.54 -9.60
CA ARG A 157 26.70 7.89 -8.41
C ARG A 157 28.07 8.48 -8.10
N ALA A 158 28.48 8.36 -6.83
CA ALA A 158 29.86 8.65 -6.46
C ALA A 158 30.81 7.85 -7.36
N ASP A 159 31.84 8.53 -7.87
CA ASP A 159 32.88 7.96 -8.73
C ASP A 159 32.42 7.41 -10.08
N ASP A 160 31.23 7.79 -10.57
CA ASP A 160 30.76 7.40 -11.91
C ASP A 160 31.49 8.09 -13.09
N GLY A 161 32.40 9.01 -12.78
CA GLY A 161 33.17 9.78 -13.76
C GLY A 161 32.36 10.82 -14.55
N GLY A 162 31.08 11.02 -14.22
CA GLY A 162 30.22 11.99 -14.88
C GLY A 162 30.43 13.43 -14.38
N HIS A 163 29.88 14.40 -15.13
CA HIS A 163 29.94 15.82 -14.78
C HIS A 163 28.52 16.40 -14.52
N PRO A 164 28.32 17.19 -13.45
CA PRO A 164 29.30 17.53 -12.40
C PRO A 164 29.62 16.29 -11.52
N PRO A 165 30.80 16.24 -10.86
CA PRO A 165 31.12 15.17 -9.92
C PRO A 165 30.16 15.23 -8.73
N VAL A 166 29.72 14.06 -8.27
CA VAL A 166 28.86 13.91 -7.09
C VAL A 166 29.56 13.05 -6.04
N ASP A 167 29.36 13.38 -4.76
CA ASP A 167 29.91 12.66 -3.60
C ASP A 167 28.95 11.58 -3.05
N ALA A 168 27.70 11.57 -3.54
CA ALA A 168 26.67 10.62 -3.18
C ALA A 168 25.78 10.27 -4.38
N ASP A 169 24.94 9.24 -4.21
CA ASP A 169 23.85 8.94 -5.14
C ASP A 169 22.98 10.20 -5.34
N ALA A 170 22.78 10.59 -6.60
CA ALA A 170 22.02 11.78 -6.96
C ALA A 170 21.02 11.49 -8.09
N TRP A 171 19.93 12.24 -8.05
CA TRP A 171 18.83 12.16 -9.01
C TRP A 171 18.71 13.45 -9.78
N THR A 172 18.35 13.37 -11.05
CA THR A 172 17.90 14.58 -11.77
C THR A 172 16.67 15.18 -11.09
N ARG A 173 16.52 16.50 -11.11
CA ARG A 173 15.36 17.20 -10.53
C ARG A 173 14.06 16.69 -11.11
N THR A 174 14.02 16.42 -12.40
CA THR A 174 12.88 15.77 -13.05
C THR A 174 12.55 14.42 -12.43
N ALA A 175 13.54 13.54 -12.23
CA ALA A 175 13.31 12.22 -11.62
C ALA A 175 12.81 12.33 -10.17
N ALA A 176 13.40 13.26 -9.39
CA ALA A 176 12.93 13.57 -8.05
C ALA A 176 11.48 14.09 -8.05
N TYR A 177 11.14 15.02 -8.94
CA TYR A 177 9.80 15.62 -9.01
C TYR A 177 8.77 14.59 -9.46
N ARG A 178 9.10 13.70 -10.40
CA ARG A 178 8.24 12.56 -10.74
C ARG A 178 7.87 11.75 -9.51
N TYR A 179 8.85 11.45 -8.66
CA TYR A 179 8.60 10.74 -7.42
C TYR A 179 7.73 11.57 -6.45
N LEU A 180 8.03 12.85 -6.26
CA LEU A 180 7.32 13.73 -5.33
C LEU A 180 5.88 13.99 -5.74
N LEU A 181 5.63 14.12 -7.04
CA LEU A 181 4.32 14.46 -7.62
C LEU A 181 3.48 13.22 -7.91
N THR A 182 4.10 12.04 -7.92
CA THR A 182 3.38 10.78 -8.07
C THR A 182 2.43 10.55 -6.88
N PRO A 183 1.12 10.37 -7.12
CA PRO A 183 0.19 9.92 -6.10
C PRO A 183 0.62 8.54 -5.62
N ARG A 184 0.91 8.45 -4.32
CA ARG A 184 1.07 7.15 -3.69
C ARG A 184 -0.31 6.57 -3.54
N GLN A 185 -0.57 5.48 -4.24
CA GLN A 185 -1.71 4.65 -3.90
C GLN A 185 -1.47 4.15 -2.48
N SER A 186 -2.13 4.77 -1.51
CA SER A 186 -2.16 4.23 -0.15
C SER A 186 -2.68 2.80 -0.28
N HIS A 187 -1.91 1.82 0.16
CA HIS A 187 -2.33 0.40 0.08
C HIS A 187 -3.70 0.14 0.74
N SER A 188 -4.21 1.09 1.54
CA SER A 188 -5.57 1.09 2.08
C SER A 188 -6.69 1.15 1.03
N SER A 189 -6.45 1.63 -0.20
CA SER A 189 -7.49 1.73 -1.24
C SER A 189 -7.54 0.51 -2.15
N ARG A 190 -6.83 -0.58 -1.81
CA ARG A 190 -7.11 -1.88 -2.43
C ARG A 190 -8.47 -2.30 -1.91
N SER A 191 -9.53 -1.84 -2.60
CA SER A 191 -10.91 -2.13 -2.32
C SER A 191 -10.99 -3.61 -1.95
N ARG A 192 -11.28 -3.88 -0.68
CA ARG A 192 -11.64 -5.22 -0.24
C ARG A 192 -12.75 -5.64 -1.22
N PRO A 193 -12.53 -6.65 -2.07
CA PRO A 193 -13.52 -7.02 -3.07
C PRO A 193 -14.85 -7.19 -2.34
N ALA A 194 -15.87 -6.49 -2.84
CA ALA A 194 -17.22 -6.57 -2.31
C ALA A 194 -17.57 -8.05 -2.17
N SER A 195 -17.98 -8.45 -0.95
CA SER A 195 -18.29 -9.81 -0.50
C SER A 195 -17.77 -10.91 -1.42
N ALA A 196 -16.67 -11.55 -1.01
CA ALA A 196 -16.16 -12.74 -1.69
C ALA A 196 -17.34 -13.65 -2.05
N PRO A 197 -17.48 -14.08 -3.31
CA PRO A 197 -18.55 -14.97 -3.71
C PRO A 197 -18.56 -16.18 -2.76
N PRO A 198 -19.74 -16.79 -2.51
CA PRO A 198 -19.82 -18.01 -1.72
C PRO A 198 -18.75 -18.99 -2.24
N PRO A 199 -18.11 -19.77 -1.34
CA PRO A 199 -16.99 -20.63 -1.71
C PRO A 199 -17.43 -21.52 -2.87
N ALA A 200 -16.91 -21.25 -4.06
CA ALA A 200 -17.12 -22.12 -5.20
C ALA A 200 -16.61 -23.51 -4.81
N GLU A 201 -17.37 -24.54 -5.18
CA GLU A 201 -16.91 -25.93 -5.05
C GLU A 201 -15.50 -26.02 -5.64
N VAL A 202 -14.58 -26.55 -4.84
CA VAL A 202 -13.19 -26.68 -5.26
C VAL A 202 -13.17 -27.75 -6.35
N PRO A 203 -12.80 -27.42 -7.60
CA PRO A 203 -12.80 -28.42 -8.66
C PRO A 203 -11.81 -29.53 -8.34
N ASP A 204 -12.18 -30.75 -8.70
CA ASP A 204 -11.30 -31.90 -8.64
C ASP A 204 -10.03 -31.64 -9.47
N LEU A 205 -8.90 -32.19 -9.00
CA LEU A 205 -7.67 -32.13 -9.77
C LEU A 205 -7.85 -32.99 -11.04
N PRO A 206 -7.28 -32.59 -12.19
CA PRO A 206 -7.42 -33.35 -13.42
C PRO A 206 -6.91 -34.79 -13.24
N ALA A 207 -7.50 -35.76 -13.93
CA ALA A 207 -7.00 -37.13 -13.88
C ALA A 207 -5.59 -37.24 -14.50
N GLY A 208 -4.79 -38.19 -14.02
CA GLY A 208 -3.46 -38.51 -14.55
C GLY A 208 -2.82 -39.65 -13.77
N ASN A 209 -1.68 -40.16 -14.25
CA ASN A 209 -0.95 -41.21 -13.53
C ASN A 209 -0.14 -40.56 -12.40
N ASP A 210 -0.15 -41.17 -11.21
CA ASP A 210 0.59 -40.72 -10.04
C ASP A 210 2.10 -40.61 -10.31
N ASP A 211 2.62 -41.43 -11.21
CA ASP A 211 4.03 -41.45 -11.63
C ASP A 211 4.36 -40.44 -12.76
N ASP A 212 3.38 -39.69 -13.27
CA ASP A 212 3.63 -38.64 -14.27
C ASP A 212 4.62 -37.63 -13.70
N LEU A 213 5.66 -37.30 -14.46
CA LEU A 213 6.64 -36.29 -14.08
C LEU A 213 6.17 -34.91 -14.51
N LEU A 214 6.06 -34.01 -13.54
CA LEU A 214 5.56 -32.65 -13.75
C LEU A 214 6.66 -31.62 -13.48
N GLY A 215 6.79 -30.67 -14.40
CA GLY A 215 7.64 -29.49 -14.23
C GLY A 215 7.02 -28.47 -13.27
N ALA A 216 7.83 -27.49 -12.85
CA ALA A 216 7.37 -26.47 -11.88
C ALA A 216 6.22 -25.61 -12.42
N ALA A 217 6.15 -25.39 -13.73
CA ALA A 217 5.08 -24.63 -14.38
C ALA A 217 3.75 -25.39 -14.36
N GLU A 218 3.76 -26.70 -14.61
CA GLU A 218 2.57 -27.54 -14.61
C GLU A 218 1.99 -27.67 -13.20
N ILE A 219 2.85 -27.87 -12.19
CA ILE A 219 2.43 -27.89 -10.78
C ILE A 219 1.80 -26.54 -10.39
N ALA A 220 2.37 -25.41 -10.82
CA ALA A 220 1.78 -24.09 -10.58
C ALA A 220 0.40 -23.92 -11.23
N ALA A 221 0.19 -24.47 -12.43
CA ALA A 221 -1.10 -24.47 -13.11
C ALA A 221 -2.14 -25.35 -12.39
N LEU A 222 -1.74 -26.54 -11.92
CA LEU A 222 -2.59 -27.42 -11.12
C LEU A 222 -3.00 -26.78 -9.78
N ASP A 223 -2.06 -26.11 -9.12
CA ASP A 223 -2.31 -25.37 -7.88
C ASP A 223 -3.25 -24.17 -8.11
N ALA A 224 -3.12 -23.48 -9.25
CA ALA A 224 -4.02 -22.40 -9.64
C ALA A 224 -5.44 -22.91 -9.91
N ALA A 225 -5.56 -24.03 -10.62
CA ALA A 225 -6.85 -24.69 -10.86
C ALA A 225 -7.51 -25.13 -9.56
N GLY A 226 -6.70 -25.48 -8.55
CA GLY A 226 -7.20 -26.00 -7.28
C GLY A 226 -7.82 -25.03 -6.29
N GLY A 227 -7.90 -23.74 -6.63
CA GLY A 227 -8.76 -22.75 -5.95
C GLY A 227 -8.36 -22.37 -4.52
N GLN A 228 -8.91 -21.23 -4.06
CA GLN A 228 -8.80 -20.63 -2.71
C GLN A 228 -7.54 -19.81 -2.36
N ARG A 229 -6.37 -20.05 -2.99
CA ARG A 229 -5.13 -19.30 -2.66
C ARG A 229 -4.42 -18.77 -3.91
N LYS A 230 -3.58 -17.75 -3.72
CA LYS A 230 -2.64 -17.33 -4.76
C LYS A 230 -1.76 -18.53 -5.14
N PRO A 231 -1.68 -18.90 -6.44
CA PRO A 231 -0.88 -20.03 -6.85
C PRO A 231 0.59 -19.81 -6.52
N LEU A 232 1.32 -20.89 -6.27
CA LEU A 232 2.77 -20.81 -6.15
C LEU A 232 3.38 -20.41 -7.49
N SER A 233 4.40 -19.56 -7.44
CA SER A 233 5.17 -19.27 -8.65
C SER A 233 6.08 -20.46 -8.98
N PRO A 234 6.40 -20.70 -10.27
CA PRO A 234 7.38 -21.72 -10.65
C PRO A 234 8.73 -21.54 -9.94
N ALA A 235 9.17 -20.29 -9.75
CA ALA A 235 10.39 -19.99 -9.00
C ALA A 235 10.30 -20.46 -7.54
N THR A 236 9.17 -20.24 -6.88
CA THR A 236 8.94 -20.71 -5.51
C THR A 236 8.96 -22.23 -5.45
N LEU A 237 8.35 -22.92 -6.41
CA LEU A 237 8.34 -24.40 -6.45
C LEU A 237 9.75 -24.98 -6.61
N ARG A 238 10.59 -24.36 -7.44
CA ARG A 238 12.01 -24.79 -7.60
C ARG A 238 12.82 -24.67 -6.32
N THR A 239 12.54 -23.67 -5.48
CA THR A 239 13.25 -23.45 -4.21
C THR A 239 12.55 -24.06 -2.99
N ALA A 240 11.29 -24.47 -3.13
CA ALA A 240 10.46 -24.84 -2.02
C ALA A 240 10.84 -26.21 -1.49
N ALA A 241 11.33 -26.25 -0.24
CA ALA A 241 11.49 -27.48 0.52
C ALA A 241 10.17 -28.29 0.70
N TYR A 242 9.02 -27.70 0.37
CA TYR A 242 7.70 -28.32 0.57
C TYR A 242 7.42 -29.54 -0.32
N LEU A 243 8.04 -29.65 -1.51
CA LEU A 243 7.92 -30.82 -2.39
C LEU A 243 8.97 -31.91 -2.10
N GLY A 244 9.96 -31.60 -1.25
CA GLY A 244 11.16 -32.41 -1.14
C GLY A 244 12.03 -32.34 -2.41
N PRO A 245 13.09 -33.17 -2.50
CA PRO A 245 13.93 -33.24 -3.68
C PRO A 245 13.13 -33.71 -4.91
N PRO A 246 13.47 -33.20 -6.12
CA PRO A 246 12.86 -33.63 -7.37
C PRO A 246 13.17 -35.11 -7.65
N ASP A 247 12.22 -35.80 -8.27
CA ASP A 247 12.31 -37.21 -8.63
C ASP A 247 13.22 -37.43 -9.84
N ARG A 248 13.25 -36.44 -10.76
CA ARG A 248 14.14 -36.40 -11.91
C ARG A 248 14.87 -35.07 -11.99
N ARG A 249 16.12 -35.10 -12.43
CA ARG A 249 16.97 -33.91 -12.58
C ARG A 249 17.66 -33.93 -13.95
N PRO A 250 17.94 -32.75 -14.52
CA PRO A 250 18.79 -32.69 -15.71
C PRO A 250 20.12 -33.38 -15.47
N GLY A 251 20.48 -34.30 -16.36
CA GLY A 251 21.73 -35.06 -16.28
C GLY A 251 21.73 -36.23 -15.29
N ASP A 252 20.59 -36.67 -14.77
CA ASP A 252 20.51 -37.84 -13.88
C ASP A 252 20.75 -39.20 -14.57
N GLY A 253 20.95 -39.21 -15.89
CA GLY A 253 21.25 -40.39 -16.69
C GLY A 253 20.05 -41.32 -16.93
N GLN A 254 18.86 -40.96 -16.46
CA GLN A 254 17.63 -41.74 -16.68
C GLN A 254 16.90 -41.25 -17.94
N LEU A 255 16.08 -42.11 -18.54
CA LEU A 255 15.27 -41.79 -19.72
C LEU A 255 13.77 -41.72 -19.34
N PRO A 256 13.00 -40.80 -19.93
CA PRO A 256 13.43 -39.74 -20.85
C PRO A 256 14.31 -38.69 -20.13
N ALA A 257 15.23 -38.06 -20.86
CA ALA A 257 16.01 -36.94 -20.32
C ALA A 257 15.08 -35.76 -20.02
N VAL A 258 15.37 -35.03 -18.94
CA VAL A 258 14.56 -33.89 -18.48
C VAL A 258 15.40 -32.62 -18.48
N ASP A 259 14.82 -31.51 -18.93
CA ASP A 259 15.53 -30.22 -19.04
C ASP A 259 15.40 -29.35 -17.77
N GLU A 260 14.43 -29.66 -16.91
CA GLU A 260 14.28 -29.04 -15.59
C GLU A 260 13.98 -30.09 -14.50
N PRO A 261 14.14 -29.74 -13.21
CA PRO A 261 13.71 -30.61 -12.13
C PRO A 261 12.21 -30.93 -12.23
N GLN A 262 11.87 -32.22 -12.14
CA GLN A 262 10.49 -32.70 -12.18
C GLN A 262 10.14 -33.49 -10.92
N TRP A 263 8.86 -33.47 -10.55
CA TRP A 263 8.30 -34.21 -9.42
C TRP A 263 7.16 -35.09 -9.92
N THR A 264 6.94 -36.23 -9.26
CA THR A 264 5.78 -37.06 -9.57
C THR A 264 4.47 -36.32 -9.29
N ARG A 265 3.44 -36.61 -10.07
CA ARG A 265 2.09 -36.07 -9.90
C ARG A 265 1.56 -36.32 -8.50
N ALA A 266 1.83 -37.50 -7.93
CA ALA A 266 1.49 -37.82 -6.54
C ALA A 266 2.06 -36.79 -5.54
N LYS A 267 3.34 -36.38 -5.67
CA LYS A 267 3.92 -35.34 -4.81
C LYS A 267 3.29 -33.97 -5.04
N ALA A 268 3.02 -33.63 -6.29
CA ALA A 268 2.34 -32.38 -6.62
C ALA A 268 0.94 -32.33 -5.99
N TYR A 269 0.17 -33.42 -6.09
CA TYR A 269 -1.19 -33.51 -5.55
C TYR A 269 -1.17 -33.47 -4.03
N ALA A 270 -0.26 -34.20 -3.39
CA ALA A 270 -0.07 -34.14 -1.94
C ALA A 270 0.25 -32.71 -1.45
N LEU A 271 1.04 -31.93 -2.21
CA LEU A 271 1.28 -30.51 -1.88
C LEU A 271 -0.01 -29.70 -2.01
N ILE A 272 -0.73 -29.81 -3.13
CA ILE A 272 -1.93 -29.04 -3.42
C ILE A 272 -3.01 -29.37 -2.37
N GLU A 273 -3.25 -30.64 -2.11
CA GLU A 273 -4.15 -31.11 -1.06
C GLU A 273 -3.73 -30.62 0.32
N LYS A 274 -2.45 -30.69 0.69
CA LYS A 274 -1.94 -30.12 1.95
C LYS A 274 -2.19 -28.62 2.04
N ARG A 275 -2.19 -27.89 0.92
CA ARG A 275 -2.48 -26.46 0.89
C ARG A 275 -3.97 -26.14 0.91
N ARG A 276 -4.80 -26.97 0.28
CA ARG A 276 -6.28 -26.94 0.34
C ARG A 276 -6.78 -27.30 1.74
N SER A 277 -6.24 -28.36 2.33
CA SER A 277 -6.63 -28.91 3.64
C SER A 277 -6.09 -28.11 4.81
N LYS A 278 -4.97 -27.39 4.64
CA LYS A 278 -4.60 -26.35 5.59
C LYS A 278 -5.78 -25.39 5.64
N PRO A 279 -6.56 -25.35 6.74
CA PRO A 279 -7.58 -24.32 6.87
C PRO A 279 -6.85 -23.02 6.57
N THR A 280 -7.36 -22.22 5.62
CA THR A 280 -7.02 -20.79 5.59
C THR A 280 -7.22 -20.39 7.03
N ARG A 281 -6.14 -20.18 7.82
CA ARG A 281 -6.20 -20.11 9.29
C ARG A 281 -7.39 -19.21 9.56
N ARG A 282 -8.55 -19.81 9.86
CA ARG A 282 -9.77 -19.02 10.02
C ARG A 282 -9.36 -18.26 11.25
N LYS A 283 -9.18 -16.95 11.09
CA LYS A 283 -8.77 -16.08 12.18
C LYS A 283 -9.69 -16.52 13.32
N PRO A 284 -9.15 -17.17 14.37
CA PRO A 284 -9.99 -17.83 15.36
C PRO A 284 -11.01 -16.78 15.76
N GLU A 285 -12.30 -17.16 15.72
CA GLU A 285 -13.35 -16.20 16.02
C GLU A 285 -13.01 -15.60 17.36
N VAL A 286 -12.63 -14.32 17.34
CA VAL A 286 -12.04 -13.69 18.49
C VAL A 286 -13.18 -13.36 19.43
N THR A 287 -13.43 -14.25 20.38
CA THR A 287 -14.39 -14.00 21.44
C THR A 287 -13.78 -13.02 22.43
N LEU A 288 -14.15 -11.75 22.29
CA LEU A 288 -13.78 -10.72 23.25
C LEU A 288 -14.81 -10.74 24.41
N PRO A 289 -14.37 -10.52 25.65
CA PRO A 289 -15.29 -10.51 26.78
C PRO A 289 -16.36 -9.42 26.61
N ALA A 290 -17.57 -9.69 27.10
CA ALA A 290 -18.65 -8.71 27.10
C ALA A 290 -18.33 -7.53 28.03
N GLY A 291 -18.96 -6.38 27.78
CA GLY A 291 -18.87 -5.19 28.63
C GLY A 291 -19.20 -3.90 27.88
N LYS A 292 -19.13 -2.76 28.56
CA LYS A 292 -19.44 -1.47 27.96
C LYS A 292 -18.24 -0.98 27.14
N ALA A 293 -18.52 -0.28 26.04
CA ALA A 293 -17.48 0.27 25.16
C ALA A 293 -16.51 1.23 25.89
N THR A 294 -16.95 1.80 27.01
CA THR A 294 -16.24 2.75 27.87
C THR A 294 -15.45 2.09 29.00
N ASP A 295 -15.51 0.77 29.16
CA ASP A 295 -14.70 0.07 30.17
C ASP A 295 -13.22 0.33 29.91
N LEU A 296 -12.45 0.58 30.96
CA LEU A 296 -11.05 0.97 30.86
C LEU A 296 -10.13 -0.18 31.21
N PHE A 297 -9.21 -0.48 30.31
CA PHE A 297 -8.20 -1.53 30.44
C PHE A 297 -6.83 -0.94 30.74
N THR A 298 -6.15 -1.54 31.70
CA THR A 298 -4.74 -1.28 31.97
C THR A 298 -3.88 -1.86 30.87
N ARG A 299 -2.61 -1.47 30.85
CA ARG A 299 -1.63 -1.99 29.90
C ARG A 299 -1.50 -3.52 29.97
N ALA A 300 -1.46 -4.08 31.18
CA ALA A 300 -1.38 -5.51 31.42
C ALA A 300 -2.63 -6.24 30.89
N GLU A 301 -3.82 -5.69 31.13
CA GLU A 301 -5.08 -6.28 30.65
C GLU A 301 -5.18 -6.27 29.12
N VAL A 302 -4.69 -5.24 28.44
CA VAL A 302 -4.61 -5.22 26.97
C VAL A 302 -3.75 -6.37 26.44
N ARG A 303 -2.62 -6.68 27.11
CA ARG A 303 -1.72 -7.78 26.73
C ARG A 303 -2.39 -9.13 26.93
N ALA A 304 -3.05 -9.33 28.08
CA ALA A 304 -3.79 -10.55 28.38
C ALA A 304 -4.95 -10.76 27.39
N LEU A 305 -5.71 -9.71 27.08
CA LEU A 305 -6.80 -9.78 26.09
C LEU A 305 -6.29 -10.12 24.69
N ASP A 306 -5.19 -9.52 24.25
CA ASP A 306 -4.60 -9.83 22.94
C ASP A 306 -4.08 -11.27 22.87
N ALA A 307 -3.47 -11.77 23.95
CA ALA A 307 -2.99 -13.14 24.08
C ALA A 307 -4.14 -14.14 23.98
N GLN A 308 -5.19 -13.92 24.79
CA GLN A 308 -6.41 -14.73 24.80
C GLN A 308 -7.09 -14.72 23.44
N ALA A 309 -7.32 -13.53 22.88
CA ALA A 309 -7.97 -13.33 21.60
C ALA A 309 -7.28 -14.05 20.43
N ARG A 310 -5.95 -14.10 20.45
CA ARG A 310 -5.15 -14.66 19.35
C ARG A 310 -4.65 -16.07 19.63
N GLY A 311 -4.94 -16.64 20.81
CA GLY A 311 -4.43 -17.94 21.23
C GLY A 311 -2.90 -17.99 21.25
N ARG A 312 -2.25 -16.91 21.70
CA ARG A 312 -0.78 -16.78 21.73
C ARG A 312 -0.28 -16.39 23.12
N ARG A 313 1.04 -16.50 23.35
CA ARG A 313 1.68 -15.97 24.57
C ARG A 313 1.48 -14.45 24.63
N GLU A 314 1.30 -13.92 25.83
CA GLU A 314 1.28 -12.47 26.07
C GLU A 314 2.51 -11.81 25.46
N VAL A 315 2.26 -10.74 24.69
CA VAL A 315 3.32 -9.88 24.17
C VAL A 315 4.06 -9.22 25.33
N SER A 316 5.33 -8.86 25.17
CA SER A 316 6.07 -8.09 26.17
C SER A 316 5.61 -6.63 26.22
N ASP A 317 6.00 -5.88 27.26
CA ASP A 317 5.75 -4.44 27.29
C ASP A 317 6.43 -3.73 26.13
N ALA A 318 7.69 -4.04 25.82
CA ALA A 318 8.41 -3.46 24.68
C ALA A 318 7.67 -3.68 23.34
N ALA A 319 7.03 -4.84 23.15
CA ALA A 319 6.23 -5.11 21.97
C ALA A 319 4.97 -4.23 21.91
N LEU A 320 4.36 -3.94 23.05
CA LEU A 320 3.22 -3.03 23.13
C LEU A 320 3.62 -1.57 22.87
N ASP A 321 4.80 -1.13 23.32
CA ASP A 321 5.36 0.20 22.96
C ASP A 321 5.65 0.30 21.47
N THR A 322 6.13 -0.79 20.86
CA THR A 322 6.29 -0.87 19.41
C THR A 322 4.94 -0.73 18.70
N TYR A 323 3.86 -1.28 19.26
CA TYR A 323 2.52 -1.09 18.72
C TYR A 323 2.00 0.33 18.87
N LEU A 324 2.30 1.01 19.98
CA LEU A 324 1.93 2.42 20.19
C LEU A 324 2.69 3.34 19.23
N SER A 325 4.01 3.21 19.16
CA SER A 325 4.87 4.03 18.28
C SER A 325 4.54 3.86 16.81
N ARG A 326 4.16 2.65 16.36
CA ARG A 326 3.71 2.38 14.99
C ARG A 326 2.24 2.76 14.73
N GLY A 327 1.54 3.32 15.71
CA GLY A 327 0.12 3.70 15.60
C GLY A 327 -0.83 2.51 15.47
N ALA A 328 -0.37 1.30 15.76
CA ALA A 328 -1.18 0.10 15.68
C ALA A 328 -2.13 0.02 16.89
N LEU A 329 -1.62 0.30 18.10
CA LEU A 329 -2.43 0.56 19.29
C LEU A 329 -2.67 2.07 19.37
N PRO A 330 -3.92 2.55 19.43
CA PRO A 330 -4.17 3.97 19.65
C PRO A 330 -3.55 4.44 20.98
N PRO A 331 -3.28 5.74 21.14
CA PRO A 331 -2.87 6.28 22.42
C PRO A 331 -3.92 6.00 23.51
N PRO A 332 -3.51 5.98 24.80
CA PRO A 332 -4.43 5.71 25.91
C PRO A 332 -5.55 6.76 25.97
N ASP A 333 -6.78 6.29 26.12
CA ASP A 333 -8.01 7.10 26.18
C ASP A 333 -8.12 7.89 27.50
N ARG A 334 -7.48 7.39 28.56
CA ARG A 334 -7.39 8.01 29.89
C ARG A 334 -5.95 8.03 30.36
N ARG A 335 -5.55 9.11 31.01
CA ARG A 335 -4.20 9.28 31.58
C ARG A 335 -4.29 9.82 33.01
N PRO A 336 -3.30 9.53 33.88
CA PRO A 336 -3.22 10.17 35.18
C PRO A 336 -3.26 11.68 35.05
N GLY A 337 -4.08 12.33 35.88
CA GLY A 337 -4.24 13.79 35.87
C GLY A 337 -5.09 14.36 34.73
N ASP A 338 -5.79 13.55 33.93
CA ASP A 338 -6.63 14.05 32.84
C ASP A 338 -7.94 14.77 33.26
N GLY A 339 -8.14 14.95 34.57
CA GLY A 339 -9.30 15.65 35.15
C GLY A 339 -10.64 14.92 35.01
N LYS A 340 -10.68 13.72 34.41
CA LYS A 340 -11.91 12.96 34.20
C LYS A 340 -12.16 11.99 35.36
N ARG A 341 -13.43 11.64 35.60
CA ARG A 341 -13.84 10.67 36.63
C ARG A 341 -14.22 9.31 36.01
N PRO A 342 -13.89 8.19 36.67
CA PRO A 342 -13.02 8.09 37.85
C PRO A 342 -11.57 8.46 37.51
N PRO A 343 -10.78 8.99 38.48
CA PRO A 343 -9.34 9.17 38.28
C PRO A 343 -8.67 7.83 37.97
N VAL A 344 -7.59 7.87 37.21
CA VAL A 344 -6.80 6.67 36.86
C VAL A 344 -5.35 6.90 37.29
N GLU A 345 -4.73 5.89 37.88
CA GLU A 345 -3.33 5.95 38.35
C GLU A 345 -2.32 5.61 37.25
N GLU A 346 -2.79 5.02 36.14
CA GLU A 346 -1.96 4.65 35.00
C GLU A 346 -2.72 4.89 33.67
N PRO A 347 -2.02 4.92 32.52
CA PRO A 347 -2.66 5.04 31.22
C PRO A 347 -3.61 3.86 30.97
N LYS A 348 -4.86 4.16 30.56
CA LYS A 348 -5.87 3.15 30.26
C LYS A 348 -6.48 3.33 28.88
N TRP A 349 -6.87 2.22 28.26
CA TRP A 349 -7.54 2.17 26.97
C TRP A 349 -9.00 1.75 27.15
N SER A 350 -9.90 2.41 26.43
CA SER A 350 -11.29 2.00 26.38
C SER A 350 -11.45 0.65 25.69
N ARG A 351 -12.47 -0.11 26.07
CA ARG A 351 -12.83 -1.39 25.42
C ARG A 351 -12.91 -1.26 23.91
N ARG A 352 -13.53 -0.17 23.43
CA ARG A 352 -13.64 0.13 22.00
C ARG A 352 -12.27 0.19 21.32
N SER A 353 -11.32 0.92 21.90
CA SER A 353 -9.96 1.06 21.38
C SER A 353 -9.21 -0.29 21.39
N VAL A 354 -9.33 -1.06 22.48
CA VAL A 354 -8.70 -2.39 22.60
C VAL A 354 -9.31 -3.38 21.60
N HIS A 355 -10.63 -3.42 21.47
CA HIS A 355 -11.30 -4.29 20.52
C HIS A 355 -10.91 -3.94 19.08
N ALA A 356 -10.87 -2.65 18.74
CA ALA A 356 -10.40 -2.21 17.42
C ALA A 356 -8.94 -2.65 17.18
N PHE A 357 -8.07 -2.52 18.18
CA PHE A 357 -6.68 -2.98 18.15
C PHE A 357 -6.56 -4.49 17.90
N ILE A 358 -7.35 -5.31 18.60
CA ILE A 358 -7.30 -6.78 18.50
C ILE A 358 -7.89 -7.25 17.15
N LEU A 359 -9.03 -6.68 16.75
CA LEU A 359 -9.75 -7.08 15.55
C LEU A 359 -9.06 -6.62 14.26
N ALA A 360 -8.32 -5.51 14.29
CA ALA A 360 -7.52 -5.04 13.16
C ALA A 360 -6.65 -6.18 12.60
N ASP A 361 -6.79 -6.45 11.30
CA ASP A 361 -6.01 -7.48 10.65
C ASP A 361 -4.57 -7.00 10.47
N ARG A 362 -3.66 -7.60 11.23
CA ARG A 362 -2.28 -7.14 11.34
C ARG A 362 -1.38 -8.05 10.54
N HIS A 363 -1.08 -7.64 9.32
CA HIS A 363 0.06 -8.16 8.58
C HIS A 363 1.32 -7.39 9.01
N PHE A 364 1.75 -7.57 10.26
CA PHE A 364 3.11 -7.21 10.65
C PHE A 364 3.94 -8.49 10.48
N GLY A 365 4.77 -8.51 9.44
CA GLY A 365 5.70 -9.62 9.18
C GLY A 365 6.49 -9.93 10.45
N ALA A 366 6.57 -11.22 10.79
CA ALA A 366 7.29 -11.72 11.94
C ALA A 366 8.80 -11.77 11.69
N ASP A 367 9.35 -10.73 11.05
CA ASP A 367 10.79 -10.54 10.90
C ASP A 367 11.25 -9.60 12.02
N ALA A 368 11.38 -10.16 13.23
CA ALA A 368 12.02 -9.52 14.38
C ALA A 368 12.73 -10.59 15.22
#